data_AF-A0A526XYQ6-F1
#
_entry.id   AF-A0A526XYQ6-F1
#
_cell.length_a   1.000
_cell.length_b   1.000
_cell.length_c   1.000
_cell.angle_alpha   90.00
_cell.angle_beta   90.00
_cell.angle_gamma   90.00
#
_symmetry.space_group_name_H-M   'P 1'
#
loop_
_entity.id
_entity.type
_entity.pdbx_description
1 polymer ?
#
loop_
_entity_poly.entity_id
_entity_poly.type
_entity_poly.pdbx_seq_one_letter_code
_entity_poly.pdbx_strand_id
1 'polypeptide(L)'
;SGGHRIADGEAVLSTERMSLLGAVQPLTRTMLASAGTPLQVVQEAANAAGCQFGVDIGARGSATVGGNVATNAGGIRVLKYGMFRAQVAGLETVLADGTVLSALRGLDKDNAG
;
A
#
# COMPACT_ATOMS: atom_id res chain seq x y z
N SER A 1 0.32 -11.31 7.04
CA SER A 1 0.31 -11.89 5.68
C SER A 1 -0.79 -12.94 5.61
N GLY A 2 -1.45 -13.07 4.45
CA GLY A 2 -2.56 -14.01 4.23
C GLY A 2 -2.07 -15.46 4.07
N GLY A 3 -2.81 -16.40 4.65
CA GLY A 3 -2.45 -17.82 4.69
C GLY A 3 -2.75 -18.56 3.39
N HIS A 4 -2.02 -18.26 2.31
CA HIS A 4 -2.06 -19.06 1.09
C HIS A 4 -1.31 -20.37 1.31
N ARG A 5 -1.93 -21.50 0.94
CA ARG A 5 -1.27 -22.80 0.90
C ARG A 5 -0.78 -23.04 -0.52
N ILE A 6 0.53 -23.19 -0.66
CA ILE A 6 1.19 -23.44 -1.96
C ILE A 6 0.70 -24.79 -2.51
N ALA A 7 0.15 -24.78 -3.72
CA ALA A 7 -0.20 -25.97 -4.48
C ALA A 7 0.97 -26.44 -5.37
N ASP A 8 0.91 -27.68 -5.85
CA ASP A 8 1.94 -28.22 -6.74
C ASP A 8 2.09 -27.37 -8.02
N GLY A 9 3.32 -26.93 -8.30
CA GLY A 9 3.64 -26.07 -9.43
C GLY A 9 3.59 -24.56 -9.14
N GLU A 10 3.21 -24.14 -7.94
CA GLU A 10 3.26 -22.73 -7.52
C GLU A 10 4.63 -22.33 -6.95
N ALA A 11 4.97 -21.05 -7.10
CA ALA A 11 6.14 -20.44 -6.48
C ALA A 11 5.74 -19.27 -5.58
N VAL A 12 6.52 -19.03 -4.53
CA VAL A 12 6.31 -17.88 -3.63
C VAL A 12 7.20 -16.72 -4.06
N LEU A 13 6.57 -15.59 -4.36
CA LEU A 13 7.24 -14.31 -4.56
C LEU A 13 7.11 -13.45 -3.30
N SER A 14 8.18 -13.34 -2.52
CA SER A 14 8.21 -12.45 -1.35
C SER A 14 8.53 -11.02 -1.76
N THR A 15 7.73 -10.06 -1.28
CA THR A 15 7.97 -8.63 -1.49
C THR A 15 8.70 -7.96 -0.33
N GLU A 16 9.07 -8.68 0.73
CA GLU A 16 9.63 -8.10 1.97
C GLU A 16 10.88 -7.23 1.75
N ARG A 17 11.67 -7.54 0.73
CA ARG A 17 12.88 -6.79 0.35
C ARG A 17 12.57 -5.51 -0.42
N MET A 18 11.35 -5.34 -0.93
CA MET A 18 10.87 -4.11 -1.56
C MET A 18 10.33 -3.17 -0.48
N SER A 19 11.24 -2.58 0.30
CA SER A 19 10.92 -1.77 1.49
C SER A 19 11.22 -0.27 1.35
N LEU A 20 11.44 0.20 0.11
CA LEU A 20 11.69 1.63 -0.14
C LEU A 20 10.44 2.46 0.20
N LEU A 21 10.67 3.56 0.92
CA LEU A 21 9.66 4.55 1.29
C LEU A 21 10.16 5.94 0.88
N GLY A 22 9.33 6.66 0.13
CA GLY A 22 9.59 8.04 -0.28
C GLY A 22 9.19 9.05 0.79
N ALA A 23 9.63 10.30 0.61
CA ALA A 23 9.23 11.41 1.46
C ALA A 23 7.73 11.73 1.32
N VAL A 24 7.14 12.27 2.38
CA VAL A 24 5.77 12.79 2.36
C VAL A 24 5.74 14.10 1.58
N GLN A 25 4.87 14.18 0.58
CA GLN A 25 4.64 15.41 -0.18
C GLN A 25 3.64 16.29 0.58
N PRO A 26 4.02 17.48 1.05
CA PRO A 26 3.18 18.28 1.95
C PRO A 26 1.94 18.84 1.26
N LEU A 27 2.01 19.11 -0.05
CA LEU A 27 0.92 19.71 -0.82
C LEU A 27 -0.20 18.69 -1.09
N THR A 28 0.17 17.49 -1.55
CA THR A 28 -0.77 16.42 -1.92
C THR A 28 -1.06 15.45 -0.77
N ARG A 29 -0.28 15.52 0.32
CA ARG A 29 -0.32 14.57 1.45
C ARG A 29 -0.15 13.11 1.03
N THR A 30 0.64 12.88 -0.01
CA THR A 30 0.94 11.53 -0.54
C THR A 30 2.38 11.13 -0.23
N MET A 31 2.65 9.84 -0.22
CA MET A 31 4.01 9.29 -0.24
C MET A 31 4.05 8.03 -1.11
N LEU A 32 5.20 7.76 -1.71
CA LEU A 32 5.42 6.52 -2.45
C LEU A 32 5.90 5.44 -1.47
N ALA A 33 5.21 4.30 -1.43
CA ALA A 33 5.61 3.16 -0.60
C ALA A 33 5.69 1.90 -1.47
N SER A 34 6.78 1.16 -1.33
CA SER A 34 6.95 -0.14 -1.98
C SER A 34 6.03 -1.20 -1.38
N ALA A 35 5.70 -2.23 -2.17
CA ALA A 35 4.76 -3.27 -1.77
C ALA A 35 5.16 -4.04 -0.50
N GLY A 36 6.46 -4.13 -0.20
CA GLY A 36 6.99 -4.81 0.98
C GLY A 36 7.04 -3.95 2.25
N THR A 37 6.83 -2.63 2.14
CA THR A 37 6.96 -1.73 3.28
C THR A 37 5.92 -2.06 4.35
N PRO A 38 6.30 -2.25 5.63
CA PRO A 38 5.32 -2.48 6.70
C PRO A 38 4.42 -1.27 6.90
N LEU A 39 3.13 -1.49 7.17
CA LEU A 39 2.15 -0.42 7.40
C LEU A 39 2.57 0.52 8.53
N GLN A 40 3.17 -0.03 9.61
CA GLN A 40 3.66 0.77 10.72
C GLN A 40 4.68 1.83 10.28
N VAL A 41 5.60 1.50 9.36
CA VAL A 41 6.62 2.44 8.87
C VAL A 41 5.97 3.60 8.10
N VAL A 42 4.93 3.31 7.30
CA VAL A 42 4.14 4.33 6.59
C VAL A 42 3.44 5.27 7.59
N GLN A 43 2.84 4.71 8.64
CA GLN A 43 2.17 5.48 9.69
C GLN A 43 3.15 6.39 10.44
N GLU A 44 4.32 5.87 10.80
CA GLU A 44 5.38 6.62 11.49
C GLU A 44 5.90 7.78 10.62
N ALA A 45 6.17 7.54 9.34
CA ALA A 45 6.59 8.57 8.40
C ALA A 45 5.52 9.67 8.20
N ALA A 46 4.23 9.27 8.10
CA ALA A 46 3.14 10.22 8.03
C ALA A 46 3.06 11.09 9.30
N ASN A 47 3.13 10.46 10.48
CA ASN A 47 3.08 11.15 11.77
C ASN A 47 4.25 12.13 11.92
N ALA A 48 5.46 11.74 11.50
CA ALA A 48 6.64 12.61 11.53
C ALA A 48 6.48 13.86 10.63
N ALA A 49 5.70 13.75 9.56
CA ALA A 49 5.35 14.86 8.67
C ALA A 49 4.09 15.64 9.12
N GLY A 50 3.57 15.40 10.34
CA GLY A 50 2.35 16.04 10.85
C GLY A 50 1.06 15.56 10.15
N CYS A 51 1.13 14.45 9.41
CA CYS A 51 0.01 13.81 8.75
C CYS A 51 -0.45 12.57 9.53
N GLN A 52 -1.59 12.00 9.17
CA GLN A 52 -2.07 10.73 9.71
C GLN A 52 -2.50 9.81 8.59
N PHE A 53 -1.97 8.58 8.56
CA PHE A 53 -2.43 7.54 7.64
C PHE A 53 -3.74 6.91 8.16
N GLY A 54 -4.73 6.74 7.28
CA GLY A 54 -6.11 6.44 7.67
C GLY A 54 -6.37 5.01 8.15
N VAL A 55 -5.64 4.03 7.61
CA VAL A 55 -5.83 2.61 7.97
C VAL A 55 -4.93 2.21 9.13
N ASP A 56 -5.51 1.54 10.12
CA ASP A 56 -4.81 0.96 11.26
C ASP A 56 -5.39 -0.42 11.59
N ILE A 57 -4.53 -1.44 11.59
CA ILE A 57 -4.85 -2.84 11.86
C ILE A 57 -3.91 -3.39 12.92
N GLY A 58 -4.35 -4.39 13.69
CA GLY A 58 -3.54 -5.00 14.75
C GLY A 58 -2.22 -5.60 14.25
N ALA A 59 -2.18 -6.04 12.99
CA ALA A 59 -0.99 -6.62 12.35
C ALA A 59 -0.06 -5.58 11.68
N ARG A 60 -0.23 -4.27 11.92
CA ARG A 60 0.50 -3.19 11.22
C ARG A 60 2.04 -3.33 11.19
N GLY A 61 2.63 -3.95 12.22
CA GLY A 61 4.08 -4.16 12.32
C GLY A 61 4.65 -5.19 11.34
N SER A 62 3.80 -6.09 10.81
CA SER A 62 4.20 -7.15 9.87
C SER A 62 3.37 -7.18 8.58
N ALA A 63 2.21 -6.53 8.56
CA ALA A 63 1.40 -6.40 7.36
C ALA A 63 2.01 -5.34 6.42
N THR A 64 2.36 -5.77 5.21
CA THR A 64 2.97 -4.90 4.20
C THR A 64 1.92 -4.08 3.44
N VAL A 65 2.32 -2.95 2.87
CA VAL A 65 1.45 -2.10 2.04
C VAL A 65 0.82 -2.90 0.90
N GLY A 66 1.61 -3.67 0.15
CA GLY A 66 1.11 -4.49 -0.96
C GLY A 66 0.09 -5.52 -0.52
N GLY A 67 0.30 -6.17 0.63
CA GLY A 67 -0.68 -7.09 1.21
C GLY A 67 -1.98 -6.41 1.64
N ASN A 68 -1.89 -5.21 2.22
CA ASN A 68 -3.07 -4.42 2.57
C ASN A 68 -3.84 -3.93 1.33
N VAL A 69 -3.15 -3.53 0.26
CA VAL A 69 -3.77 -3.18 -1.03
C VAL A 69 -4.47 -4.40 -1.63
N ALA A 70 -3.77 -5.53 -1.76
CA ALA A 70 -4.29 -6.75 -2.39
C ALA A 70 -5.53 -7.32 -1.69
N THR A 71 -5.60 -7.16 -0.36
CA THR A 71 -6.75 -7.61 0.44
C THR A 71 -7.79 -6.52 0.68
N ASN A 72 -7.55 -5.28 0.20
CA ASN A 72 -8.34 -4.10 0.50
C ASN A 72 -8.63 -3.99 2.02
N ALA A 73 -7.57 -4.05 2.83
CA ALA A 73 -7.69 -4.18 4.28
C ALA A 73 -8.56 -3.08 4.92
N GLY A 74 -9.40 -3.49 5.86
CA GLY A 74 -10.19 -2.61 6.72
C GLY A 74 -9.60 -2.59 8.13
N GLY A 75 -9.50 -1.40 8.71
CA GLY A 75 -8.95 -1.19 10.05
C GLY A 75 -9.97 -0.70 11.06
N ILE A 76 -9.52 -0.49 12.30
CA ILE A 76 -10.37 0.03 13.40
C ILE A 76 -10.96 1.43 13.11
N ARG A 77 -10.42 2.13 12.10
CA ARG A 77 -10.82 3.49 11.69
C ARG A 77 -11.57 3.53 10.36
N VAL A 78 -12.01 2.39 9.85
CA VAL A 78 -12.67 2.27 8.53
C VAL A 78 -13.88 3.20 8.38
N LEU A 79 -14.65 3.44 9.44
CA LEU A 79 -15.82 4.33 9.40
C LEU A 79 -15.44 5.80 9.13
N LYS A 80 -14.24 6.22 9.54
CA LYS A 80 -13.77 7.60 9.38
C LYS A 80 -12.95 7.80 8.10
N TYR A 81 -12.10 6.82 7.76
CA TYR A 81 -11.10 6.97 6.69
C TYR A 81 -11.27 5.99 5.52
N GLY A 82 -12.28 5.12 5.57
CA GLY A 82 -12.53 4.11 4.55
C GLY A 82 -11.57 2.92 4.60
N MET A 83 -11.70 2.07 3.58
CA MET A 83 -10.85 0.89 3.38
C MET A 83 -9.51 1.28 2.76
N PHE A 84 -8.55 0.36 2.69
CA PHE A 84 -7.22 0.65 2.13
C PHE A 84 -7.27 1.23 0.70
N ARG A 85 -8.21 0.80 -0.15
CA ARG A 85 -8.38 1.39 -1.49
C ARG A 85 -8.63 2.90 -1.48
N ALA A 86 -9.26 3.44 -0.44
CA ALA A 86 -9.52 4.88 -0.31
C ALA A 86 -8.25 5.67 0.04
N GLN A 87 -7.17 4.98 0.41
CA GLN A 87 -5.86 5.57 0.71
C GLN A 87 -4.88 5.46 -0.48
N VAL A 88 -5.29 4.85 -1.60
CA VAL A 88 -4.43 4.62 -2.77
C VAL A 88 -4.69 5.69 -3.83
N ALA A 89 -3.70 6.55 -4.08
CA ALA A 89 -3.75 7.54 -5.15
C ALA A 89 -3.29 6.98 -6.51
N GLY A 90 -2.48 5.92 -6.51
CA GLY A 90 -1.95 5.26 -7.70
C GLY A 90 -1.19 3.99 -7.33
N LEU A 91 -0.98 3.10 -8.29
CA LEU A 91 -0.29 1.83 -8.09
C LEU A 91 0.54 1.49 -9.33
N GLU A 92 1.66 0.81 -9.13
CA GLU A 92 2.40 0.11 -10.17
C GLU A 92 2.29 -1.40 -9.92
N THR A 93 1.91 -2.15 -10.96
CA THR A 93 1.69 -3.60 -10.88
C THR A 93 2.37 -4.31 -12.03
N VAL A 94 2.76 -5.56 -11.77
CA VAL A 94 3.26 -6.49 -12.79
C VAL A 94 2.18 -7.54 -13.03
N LEU A 95 1.75 -7.67 -14.28
CA LEU A 95 0.78 -8.66 -14.71
C LEU A 95 1.42 -10.05 -14.88
N ALA A 96 0.60 -11.07 -15.07
CA ALA A 96 1.06 -12.46 -15.20
C ALA A 96 1.99 -12.70 -16.41
N ASP A 97 1.86 -11.89 -17.47
CA ASP A 97 2.72 -11.91 -18.65
C ASP A 97 4.02 -11.09 -18.48
N GLY A 98 4.22 -10.47 -17.31
CA GLY A 98 5.34 -9.58 -17.01
C GLY A 98 5.13 -8.12 -17.43
N THR A 99 3.98 -7.78 -18.02
CA THR A 99 3.66 -6.40 -18.39
C THR A 99 3.57 -5.54 -17.14
N VAL A 100 4.22 -4.38 -17.16
CA VAL A 100 4.16 -3.38 -16.08
C VAL A 100 3.06 -2.37 -16.38
N LEU A 101 2.06 -2.28 -15.50
CA LEU A 101 1.06 -1.21 -15.52
C LEU A 101 1.40 -0.20 -14.44
N SER A 102 1.61 1.06 -14.82
CA SER A 102 1.94 2.12 -13.87
C SER A 102 0.90 3.24 -13.92
N ALA A 103 0.20 3.42 -12.81
CA ALA A 103 -0.67 4.55 -12.53
C ALA A 103 -0.10 5.40 -11.38
N LEU A 104 1.21 5.32 -11.11
CA LEU A 104 1.90 6.17 -10.14
C LEU A 104 2.00 7.60 -10.69
N ARG A 105 0.93 8.38 -10.56
CA ARG A 105 0.89 9.80 -10.94
C ARG A 105 0.64 10.63 -9.69
N GLY A 106 1.47 11.66 -9.47
CA GLY A 106 1.43 12.48 -8.26
C GLY A 106 0.37 13.59 -8.23
N LEU A 107 -0.80 13.44 -8.86
CA LEU A 107 -1.79 14.52 -8.98
C LEU A 107 -3.26 14.10 -8.80
N ASP A 108 -4.03 15.01 -8.19
CA ASP A 108 -5.32 14.85 -7.49
C ASP A 108 -6.60 14.65 -8.35
N LYS A 109 -6.52 14.46 -9.67
CA LYS A 109 -7.73 14.20 -10.49
C LYS A 109 -7.37 13.66 -11.88
N ASP A 110 -7.93 12.51 -12.23
CA ASP A 110 -7.95 11.97 -13.59
C ASP A 110 -9.38 11.51 -13.91
N ASN A 111 -10.04 12.25 -14.82
CA ASN A 111 -11.36 11.95 -15.37
C ASN A 111 -11.26 11.53 -16.84
N ALA A 112 -10.15 10.91 -17.27
CA ALA A 112 -10.08 10.26 -18.57
C ALA A 112 -10.91 8.96 -18.55
N GLY A 113 -12.23 9.14 -18.66
CA GLY A 113 -13.26 8.11 -18.82
C GLY A 113 -14.55 8.75 -19.30
#